data_AF-A0A9C8ZES3-F1
#
_entry.id   AF-A0A9C8ZES3-F1
#
_cell.length_a   1.000
_cell.length_b   1.000
_cell.length_c   1.000
_cell.angle_alpha   90.00
_cell.angle_beta   90.00
_cell.angle_gamma   90.00
#
_symmetry.space_group_name_H-M   'P 1'
#
loop_
_entity.id
_entity.type
_entity.pdbx_description
1 polymer ?
#
loop_
_entity_poly.entity_id
_entity_poly.type
_entity_poly.pdbx_seq_one_letter_code
_entity_poly.pdbx_strand_id
1 'polypeptide(L)'
;MLSGVACSTNQPRGDDDLAKAAAELQQSRTVAYHPIRPYNKTFNPRQKEYPNHLGFNDLHIQAVRHLPGGEADPRKLHHVVHHHCKGYNDGTFVCLMFHNGMKDQDKPIGFEYIIPTAMFEQLPEEEKQYWHYHKVEVPLAKATFPDLTPEEAAKLLPAINETYGKVIYMQQPDDKLPLRQPYILDVHSMPRVD
;
A
#
# COMPACT_ATOMS: atom_id res chain seq x y z
N MET A 1 -14.74 27.99 -51.54
CA MET A 1 -13.32 27.73 -51.20
C MET A 1 -13.27 27.33 -49.74
N LEU A 2 -12.99 26.06 -49.46
CA LEU A 2 -12.82 25.51 -48.12
C LEU A 2 -11.42 25.90 -47.63
N SER A 3 -11.33 26.73 -46.59
CA SER A 3 -10.06 26.98 -45.90
C SER A 3 -10.01 26.08 -44.67
N GLY A 4 -9.20 25.03 -44.75
CA GLY A 4 -8.88 24.16 -43.62
C GLY A 4 -7.87 24.86 -42.71
N VAL A 5 -8.21 24.97 -41.43
CA VAL A 5 -7.24 25.29 -40.37
C VAL A 5 -6.64 23.96 -39.91
N ALA A 6 -5.40 23.70 -40.30
CA ALA A 6 -4.62 22.60 -39.78
C ALA A 6 -4.19 22.94 -38.34
N CYS A 7 -4.66 22.16 -37.37
CA CYS A 7 -4.12 22.17 -36.02
C CYS A 7 -2.71 21.55 -36.09
N SER A 8 -1.68 22.37 -35.91
CA SER A 8 -0.28 21.92 -35.90
C SER A 8 -0.04 21.08 -34.65
N THR A 9 0.08 19.77 -34.83
CA THR A 9 0.57 18.85 -33.81
C THR A 9 2.06 19.11 -33.58
N ASN A 10 2.42 19.71 -32.45
CA ASN A 10 3.82 19.79 -32.03
C ASN A 10 3.96 19.61 -30.51
N GLN A 11 4.03 18.34 -30.09
CA GLN A 11 4.86 17.83 -28.98
C GLN A 11 5.00 16.31 -29.21
N PRO A 12 6.10 15.63 -28.81
CA PRO A 12 6.82 15.86 -27.55
C PRO A 12 8.36 15.87 -27.67
N ARG A 13 9.04 16.39 -26.65
CA ARG A 13 10.51 16.28 -26.49
C ARG A 13 10.91 16.09 -25.02
N GLY A 14 10.06 15.41 -24.23
CA GLY A 14 10.22 15.26 -22.78
C GLY A 14 10.03 13.84 -22.23
N ASP A 15 9.20 13.01 -22.87
CA ASP A 15 8.94 11.64 -22.39
C ASP A 15 10.07 10.67 -22.75
N ASP A 16 10.73 10.87 -23.90
CA ASP A 16 11.86 10.05 -24.34
C ASP A 16 13.09 10.24 -23.45
N ASP A 17 13.29 11.43 -22.89
CA ASP A 17 14.41 11.73 -21.99
C ASP A 17 14.19 11.13 -20.59
N LEU A 18 12.94 11.11 -20.12
CA LEU A 18 12.56 10.42 -18.87
C LEU A 18 12.64 8.89 -19.02
N ALA A 19 12.22 8.35 -20.17
CA ALA A 19 12.34 6.93 -20.47
C ALA A 19 13.81 6.50 -20.61
N LYS A 20 14.65 7.32 -21.23
CA LYS A 20 16.11 7.10 -21.27
C LYS A 20 16.75 7.16 -19.89
N ALA A 21 16.43 8.17 -19.10
CA ALA A 21 16.96 8.30 -17.73
C ALA A 21 16.55 7.12 -16.84
N ALA A 22 15.31 6.61 -17.01
CA ALA A 22 14.83 5.42 -16.32
C ALA A 22 15.56 4.14 -16.79
N ALA A 23 15.86 4.02 -18.08
CA ALA A 23 16.60 2.88 -18.64
C ALA A 23 18.08 2.88 -18.20
N GLU A 24 18.72 4.05 -18.12
CA GLU A 24 20.09 4.20 -17.61
C GLU A 24 20.19 3.85 -16.11
N LEU A 25 19.16 4.18 -15.32
CA LEU A 25 19.06 3.76 -13.90
C LEU A 25 18.89 2.24 -13.75
N GLN A 26 18.20 1.57 -14.68
CA GLN A 26 17.99 0.12 -14.65
C GLN A 26 19.24 -0.70 -15.02
N GLN A 27 20.13 -0.18 -15.87
CA GLN A 27 21.38 -0.86 -16.26
C GLN A 27 22.45 -0.90 -15.17
N SER A 28 22.32 -0.09 -14.11
CA SER A 28 23.25 -0.07 -12.97
C SER A 28 23.06 -1.22 -11.96
N ARG A 29 22.14 -2.16 -12.20
CA ARG A 29 21.81 -3.29 -11.30
C ARG A 29 22.88 -4.40 -11.30
N THR A 30 24.09 -4.07 -10.86
CA THR A 30 24.86 -5.01 -10.03
C THR A 30 24.53 -4.66 -8.59
N VAL A 31 23.99 -5.62 -7.84
CA VAL A 31 23.64 -5.40 -6.42
C VAL A 31 24.95 -5.30 -5.64
N ALA A 32 25.54 -4.10 -5.62
CA ALA A 32 26.67 -3.80 -4.76
C ALA A 32 26.18 -3.91 -3.31
N TYR A 33 26.75 -4.85 -2.55
CA TYR A 33 26.54 -4.96 -1.12
C TYR A 33 26.79 -3.60 -0.46
N HIS A 34 25.72 -2.92 -0.05
CA HIS A 34 25.83 -1.67 0.69
C HIS A 34 25.98 -2.02 2.16
N PRO A 35 27.09 -1.61 2.82
CA PRO A 35 27.21 -1.79 4.25
C PRO A 35 26.03 -1.07 4.93
N ILE A 36 25.36 -1.78 5.84
CA ILE A 36 24.29 -1.23 6.66
C ILE A 36 24.85 0.01 7.35
N ARG A 37 24.31 1.18 7.02
CA ARG A 37 24.76 2.43 7.65
C ARG A 37 24.39 2.37 9.13
N PRO A 38 25.31 2.70 10.05
CA PRO A 38 25.01 2.70 11.46
C PRO A 38 23.92 3.72 11.78
N TYR A 39 23.06 3.34 12.72
CA TYR A 39 21.91 4.11 13.16
C TYR A 39 22.26 5.55 13.61
N ASN A 40 21.55 6.56 13.08
CA ASN A 40 21.80 7.97 13.40
C ASN A 40 20.86 8.48 14.52
N LYS A 41 21.41 8.55 15.74
CA LYS A 41 20.70 9.01 16.95
C LYS A 41 20.24 10.47 16.91
N THR A 42 20.73 11.28 15.97
CA THR A 42 20.32 12.70 15.84
C THR A 42 18.88 12.82 15.36
N PHE A 43 18.47 11.95 14.43
CA PHE A 43 17.14 12.00 13.82
C PHE A 43 16.08 11.27 14.64
N ASN A 44 16.49 10.34 15.52
CA ASN A 44 15.57 9.66 16.43
C ASN A 44 16.27 9.31 17.76
N PRO A 45 16.46 10.28 18.68
CA PRO A 45 17.27 10.08 19.89
C PRO A 45 16.70 9.06 20.89
N ARG A 46 15.50 8.52 20.65
CA ARG A 46 14.80 7.55 21.50
C ARG A 46 14.54 6.22 20.81
N GLN A 47 15.32 5.82 19.81
CA GLN A 47 15.16 4.49 19.23
C GLN A 47 16.04 3.47 19.98
N LYS A 48 15.42 2.84 20.97
CA LYS A 48 15.88 1.60 21.59
C LYS A 48 14.63 0.74 21.70
N GLU A 49 14.28 0.01 20.62
CA GLU A 49 13.13 -0.90 20.52
C GLU A 49 12.13 -0.73 21.67
N TYR A 50 11.36 0.35 21.61
CA TYR A 50 10.25 0.50 22.55
C TYR A 50 9.20 -0.52 22.11
N PRO A 51 8.48 -1.18 23.04
CA PRO A 51 7.30 -1.94 22.64
C PRO A 51 6.45 -1.01 21.78
N ASN A 52 5.92 -1.49 20.65
CA ASN A 52 5.29 -0.68 19.61
C ASN A 52 4.17 0.23 20.16
N HIS A 53 4.52 1.41 20.67
CA HIS A 53 3.60 2.45 21.15
C HIS A 53 3.39 3.54 20.10
N LEU A 54 3.62 3.23 18.81
CA LEU A 54 3.07 4.07 17.76
C LEU A 54 1.55 3.98 17.95
N GLY A 55 0.87 5.12 18.06
CA GLY A 55 -0.59 5.18 18.23
C GLY A 55 -1.39 4.74 16.99
N PHE A 56 -0.81 3.82 16.22
CA PHE A 56 -1.23 3.16 14.99
C PHE A 56 -0.85 1.67 15.11
N ASN A 57 -1.33 0.99 16.15
CA ASN A 57 -1.18 -0.47 16.27
C ASN A 57 -2.28 -1.07 17.17
N ASP A 58 -3.49 -0.51 17.10
CA ASP A 58 -4.66 -1.04 17.81
C ASP A 58 -5.08 -2.39 17.21
N LEU A 59 -4.81 -2.57 15.91
CA LEU A 59 -5.03 -3.80 15.16
C LEU A 59 -3.91 -3.99 14.14
N HIS A 60 -3.33 -5.19 14.10
CA HIS A 60 -2.34 -5.59 13.10
C HIS A 60 -2.95 -6.63 12.17
N ILE A 61 -2.94 -6.35 10.87
CA ILE A 61 -3.45 -7.24 9.81
C ILE A 61 -2.29 -7.56 8.86
N GLN A 62 -2.08 -8.84 8.59
CA GLN A 62 -1.17 -9.29 7.54
C GLN A 62 -1.99 -9.77 6.36
N ALA A 63 -1.68 -9.31 5.15
CA ALA A 63 -2.39 -9.70 3.95
C ALA A 63 -1.43 -9.88 2.78
N VAL A 64 -1.62 -10.94 1.99
CA VAL A 64 -0.95 -11.09 0.68
C VAL A 64 -1.78 -10.42 -0.41
N ARG A 65 -1.34 -10.43 -1.66
CA ARG A 65 -1.99 -9.69 -2.77
C ARG A 65 -2.19 -8.19 -2.47
N HIS A 66 -1.29 -7.61 -1.69
CA HIS A 66 -1.35 -6.19 -1.37
C HIS A 66 -0.19 -5.40 -1.96
N LEU A 67 0.80 -6.02 -2.59
CA LEU A 67 1.85 -5.26 -3.30
C LEU A 67 1.49 -4.97 -4.77
N PRO A 68 1.75 -3.75 -5.26
CA PRO A 68 1.59 -3.38 -6.67
C PRO A 68 2.48 -4.21 -7.62
N GLY A 69 2.00 -4.41 -8.84
CA GLY A 69 2.79 -5.05 -9.91
C GLY A 69 2.89 -6.58 -9.79
N GLY A 70 1.99 -7.22 -9.05
CA GLY A 70 1.90 -8.68 -8.94
C GLY A 70 1.63 -9.39 -10.27
N GLU A 71 1.03 -8.72 -11.24
CA GLU A 71 0.86 -9.23 -12.60
C GLU A 71 2.20 -9.44 -13.32
N ALA A 72 3.15 -8.52 -13.11
CA ALA A 72 4.48 -8.56 -13.71
C ALA A 72 5.46 -9.41 -12.89
N ASP A 73 5.26 -9.49 -11.57
CA ASP A 73 6.08 -10.28 -10.65
C ASP A 73 5.19 -11.04 -9.65
N PRO A 74 4.84 -12.31 -9.94
CA PRO A 74 3.98 -13.11 -9.08
C PRO A 74 4.48 -13.26 -7.64
N ARG A 75 5.78 -13.09 -7.39
CA ARG A 75 6.33 -13.12 -6.01
C ARG A 75 5.71 -12.03 -5.14
N LYS A 76 5.34 -10.88 -5.74
CA LYS A 76 4.66 -9.78 -5.03
C LYS A 76 3.24 -10.14 -4.62
N LEU A 77 2.58 -11.09 -5.29
CA LEU A 77 1.26 -11.57 -4.89
C LEU A 77 1.30 -12.40 -3.61
N HIS A 78 2.43 -13.05 -3.32
CA HIS A 78 2.64 -13.83 -2.11
C HIS A 78 3.35 -13.04 -1.00
N HIS A 79 3.75 -11.80 -1.28
CA HIS A 79 4.44 -10.96 -0.33
C HIS A 79 3.45 -10.41 0.71
N VAL A 80 3.77 -10.60 2.00
CA VAL A 80 2.95 -10.13 3.11
C VAL A 80 3.13 -8.63 3.28
N VAL A 81 2.02 -7.90 3.24
CA VAL A 81 1.95 -6.49 3.63
C VAL A 81 1.32 -6.40 5.01
N HIS A 82 1.97 -5.65 5.88
CA HIS A 82 1.56 -5.42 7.27
C HIS A 82 0.77 -4.12 7.36
N HIS A 83 -0.46 -4.20 7.84
CA HIS A 83 -1.35 -3.09 8.09
C HIS A 83 -1.41 -2.87 9.60
N HIS A 84 -0.86 -1.75 10.05
CA HIS A 84 -0.87 -1.36 11.44
C HIS A 84 -1.91 -0.24 11.62
N CYS A 85 -3.08 -0.64 12.12
CA CYS A 85 -4.29 0.15 12.10
C CYS A 85 -4.54 0.86 13.42
N LYS A 86 -5.05 2.08 13.31
CA LYS A 86 -5.68 2.81 14.41
C LYS A 86 -7.20 2.75 14.23
N GLY A 87 -7.92 2.33 15.26
CA GLY A 87 -9.38 2.32 15.27
C GLY A 87 -9.95 3.63 15.82
N TYR A 88 -11.10 4.05 15.29
CA TYR A 88 -11.81 5.25 15.73
C TYR A 88 -13.22 4.92 16.24
N ASN A 89 -13.79 5.81 17.06
CA ASN A 89 -15.09 5.60 17.70
C ASN A 89 -16.26 5.49 16.71
N ASP A 90 -16.09 5.96 15.48
CA ASP A 90 -17.08 5.88 14.41
C ASP A 90 -17.00 4.57 13.60
N GLY A 91 -16.14 3.63 14.02
CA GLY A 91 -15.93 2.35 13.35
C GLY A 91 -15.01 2.40 12.14
N THR A 92 -14.39 3.55 11.86
CA THR A 92 -13.36 3.67 10.82
C THR A 92 -12.00 3.22 11.33
N PHE A 93 -11.11 2.87 10.39
CA PHE A 93 -9.70 2.63 10.68
C PHE A 93 -8.82 3.36 9.67
N VAL A 94 -7.62 3.74 10.13
CA VAL A 94 -6.53 4.16 9.25
C VAL A 94 -5.33 3.29 9.56
N CYS A 95 -4.83 2.60 8.54
CA CYS A 95 -3.70 1.70 8.66
C CYS A 95 -2.46 2.29 7.99
N LEU A 96 -1.34 2.28 8.71
CA LEU A 96 -0.02 2.44 8.12
C LEU A 96 0.44 1.11 7.55
N MET A 97 0.83 1.10 6.29
CA MET A 97 1.19 -0.13 5.58
C MET A 97 2.69 -0.26 5.39
N PHE A 98 3.24 -1.44 5.67
CA PHE A 98 4.66 -1.75 5.55
C PHE A 98 4.86 -3.03 4.73
N HIS A 99 5.84 -3.02 3.82
CA HIS A 99 6.23 -4.25 3.11
C HIS A 99 7.11 -5.17 3.96
N ASN A 100 7.78 -4.66 4.98
CA ASN A 100 8.54 -5.46 5.92
C ASN A 100 8.09 -5.03 7.31
N GLY A 101 7.57 -5.96 8.13
CA GLY A 101 7.32 -5.84 9.58
C GLY A 101 7.09 -4.43 10.16
N MET A 102 7.34 -4.22 11.44
CA MET A 102 7.46 -2.86 12.03
C MET A 102 8.79 -2.81 12.74
N LYS A 103 9.88 -3.09 12.04
CA LYS A 103 11.20 -2.88 12.61
C LYS A 103 11.48 -1.39 12.63
N ASP A 104 12.34 -1.03 13.56
CA ASP A 104 12.88 0.30 13.80
C ASP A 104 13.29 1.14 12.57
N GLN A 105 13.60 0.51 11.43
CA GLN A 105 14.03 1.19 10.20
C GLN A 105 13.07 0.95 9.02
N ASP A 106 11.99 0.22 9.23
CA ASP A 106 10.99 -0.03 8.20
C ASP A 106 10.22 1.26 7.93
N LYS A 107 10.01 1.55 6.65
CA LYS A 107 9.29 2.74 6.20
C LYS A 107 7.91 2.34 5.71
N PRO A 108 6.87 3.13 6.02
CA PRO A 108 5.57 2.88 5.44
C PRO A 108 5.62 3.11 3.93
N ILE A 109 4.88 2.28 3.20
CA ILE A 109 4.73 2.36 1.74
C ILE A 109 3.41 3.01 1.33
N GLY A 110 2.42 2.96 2.23
CA GLY A 110 1.06 3.34 1.93
C GLY A 110 0.20 3.52 3.18
N PHE A 111 -1.05 3.88 2.92
CA PHE A 111 -2.13 3.87 3.89
C PHE A 111 -3.28 3.04 3.37
N GLU A 112 -4.04 2.47 4.29
CA GLU A 112 -5.38 2.00 4.02
C GLU A 112 -6.39 2.76 4.87
N TYR A 113 -7.44 3.27 4.23
CA TYR A 113 -8.64 3.73 4.92
C TYR A 113 -9.64 2.60 4.95
N ILE A 114 -10.22 2.33 6.11
CA ILE A 114 -11.29 1.34 6.28
C ILE A 114 -12.52 2.05 6.80
N ILE A 115 -13.65 1.87 6.12
CA ILE A 115 -14.93 2.46 6.51
C ILE A 115 -16.03 1.39 6.62
N PRO A 116 -17.01 1.56 7.51
CA PRO A 116 -18.18 0.69 7.58
C PRO A 116 -19.02 0.73 6.29
N THR A 117 -19.72 -0.37 5.97
CA THR A 117 -20.66 -0.45 4.83
C THR A 117 -21.62 0.75 4.76
N ALA A 118 -22.17 1.19 5.89
CA ALA A 118 -23.09 2.32 5.94
C ALA A 118 -22.46 3.65 5.46
N MET A 119 -21.15 3.85 5.64
CA MET A 119 -20.44 5.01 5.10
C MET A 119 -20.12 4.83 3.62
N PHE A 120 -19.73 3.62 3.21
CA PHE A 120 -19.48 3.29 1.80
C PHE A 120 -20.70 3.51 0.92
N GLU A 121 -21.89 3.12 1.38
CA GLU A 121 -23.16 3.29 0.65
C GLU A 121 -23.50 4.75 0.37
N GLN A 122 -22.98 5.67 1.18
CA GLN A 122 -23.18 7.12 1.04
C GLN A 122 -22.16 7.79 0.10
N LEU A 123 -21.12 7.06 -0.34
CA LEU A 123 -20.13 7.61 -1.26
C LEU A 123 -20.74 7.90 -2.64
N PRO A 124 -20.24 8.92 -3.36
CA PRO A 124 -20.53 9.09 -4.78
C PRO A 124 -20.19 7.83 -5.57
N GLU A 125 -20.96 7.54 -6.62
CA GLU A 125 -20.81 6.28 -7.37
C GLU A 125 -19.43 6.17 -8.01
N GLU A 126 -18.89 7.29 -8.50
CA GLU A 126 -17.55 7.38 -9.06
C GLU A 126 -16.43 7.10 -8.05
N GLU A 127 -16.69 7.26 -6.75
CA GLU A 127 -15.69 7.04 -5.70
C GLU A 127 -15.63 5.55 -5.30
N LYS A 128 -16.76 4.84 -5.36
CA LYS A 128 -16.87 3.44 -4.91
C LYS A 128 -15.91 2.48 -5.61
N GLN A 129 -15.52 2.78 -6.85
CA GLN A 129 -14.58 1.96 -7.63
C GLN A 129 -13.18 1.84 -6.99
N TYR A 130 -12.83 2.75 -6.07
CA TYR A 130 -11.54 2.75 -5.39
C TYR A 130 -11.50 1.93 -4.10
N TRP A 131 -12.62 1.30 -3.75
CA TRP A 131 -12.80 0.57 -2.49
C TRP A 131 -13.05 -0.90 -2.77
N HIS A 132 -12.56 -1.76 -1.88
CA HIS A 132 -12.79 -3.19 -1.94
C HIS A 132 -13.49 -3.69 -0.68
N TYR A 133 -14.42 -4.64 -0.84
CA TYR A 133 -15.22 -5.16 0.26
C TYR A 133 -14.47 -6.27 1.01
N HIS A 134 -14.23 -6.09 2.30
CA HIS A 134 -13.39 -7.00 3.07
C HIS A 134 -13.96 -8.41 3.22
N LYS A 135 -15.27 -8.61 3.24
CA LYS A 135 -15.86 -9.96 3.27
C LYS A 135 -15.40 -10.86 2.13
N VAL A 136 -15.21 -10.26 0.95
CA VAL A 136 -14.75 -10.97 -0.25
C VAL A 136 -13.22 -11.03 -0.27
N GLU A 137 -12.57 -9.96 0.16
CA GLU A 137 -11.13 -9.77 0.03
C GLU A 137 -10.33 -10.55 1.08
N VAL A 138 -10.75 -10.55 2.34
CA VAL A 138 -10.03 -11.15 3.48
C VAL A 138 -9.63 -12.61 3.23
N PRO A 139 -10.52 -13.49 2.72
CA PRO A 139 -10.14 -14.85 2.37
C PRO A 139 -9.16 -14.92 1.19
N LEU A 140 -9.31 -14.04 0.18
CA LEU A 140 -8.49 -14.03 -1.02
C LEU A 140 -7.07 -13.54 -0.76
N ALA A 141 -6.90 -12.58 0.15
CA ALA A 141 -5.59 -12.12 0.61
C ALA A 141 -5.02 -12.95 1.77
N LYS A 142 -5.67 -14.07 2.12
CA LYS A 142 -5.24 -14.96 3.21
C LYS A 142 -4.95 -14.15 4.48
N ALA A 143 -5.80 -13.18 4.79
CA ALA A 143 -5.49 -12.19 5.82
C ALA A 143 -5.47 -12.81 7.22
N THR A 144 -4.53 -12.37 8.06
CA THR A 144 -4.34 -12.88 9.43
C THR A 144 -4.16 -11.73 10.43
N PHE A 145 -4.43 -12.01 11.70
CA PHE A 145 -4.33 -11.07 12.83
C PHE A 145 -3.29 -11.57 13.83
N PRO A 146 -1.99 -11.39 13.55
CA PRO A 146 -0.91 -12.07 14.28
C PRO A 146 -0.82 -11.71 15.77
N ASP A 147 -1.35 -10.56 16.17
CA ASP A 147 -1.26 -10.06 17.55
C ASP A 147 -2.52 -10.38 18.39
N LEU A 148 -3.51 -11.07 17.80
CA LEU A 148 -4.76 -11.47 18.48
C LEU A 148 -4.80 -12.98 18.74
N THR A 149 -5.47 -13.39 19.81
CA THR A 149 -5.82 -14.81 19.96
C THR A 149 -6.89 -15.23 18.94
N PRO A 150 -7.04 -16.54 18.65
CA PRO A 150 -8.11 -17.02 17.77
C PRO A 150 -9.51 -16.56 18.21
N GLU A 151 -9.78 -16.49 19.52
CA GLU A 151 -11.06 -16.04 20.08
C GLU A 151 -11.30 -14.55 19.89
N GLU A 152 -10.25 -13.73 20.03
CA GLU A 152 -10.30 -12.29 19.76
C GLU A 152 -10.53 -12.02 18.28
N ALA A 153 -9.76 -12.68 17.41
CA ALA A 153 -9.91 -12.59 15.96
C ALA A 153 -11.30 -13.04 15.50
N ALA A 154 -11.86 -14.12 16.06
CA ALA A 154 -13.19 -14.61 15.73
C ALA A 154 -14.31 -13.62 16.11
N LYS A 155 -14.13 -12.83 17.17
CA LYS A 155 -15.09 -11.77 17.55
C LYS A 155 -14.97 -10.54 16.65
N LEU A 156 -13.76 -10.23 16.19
CA LEU A 156 -13.47 -9.06 15.36
C LEU A 156 -13.86 -9.28 13.89
N LEU A 157 -13.62 -10.47 13.35
CA LEU A 157 -13.77 -10.78 11.94
C LEU A 157 -15.16 -10.44 11.35
N PRO A 158 -16.29 -10.67 12.04
CA PRO A 158 -17.60 -10.24 11.54
C PRO A 158 -17.70 -8.73 11.34
N ALA A 159 -17.08 -7.92 12.19
CA ALA A 159 -17.06 -6.47 12.05
C ALA A 159 -16.18 -6.04 10.87
N ILE A 160 -14.97 -6.61 10.75
CA ILE A 160 -14.07 -6.33 9.61
C ILE A 160 -14.69 -6.73 8.28
N ASN A 161 -15.38 -7.88 8.22
CA ASN A 161 -16.04 -8.31 6.99
C ASN A 161 -17.08 -7.30 6.48
N GLU A 162 -17.70 -6.53 7.36
CA GLU A 162 -18.71 -5.51 6.99
C GLU A 162 -18.10 -4.10 6.85
N THR A 163 -16.88 -4.05 6.29
CA THR A 163 -16.17 -2.81 5.98
C THR A 163 -15.56 -2.83 4.58
N TYR A 164 -15.16 -1.65 4.10
CA TYR A 164 -14.52 -1.43 2.82
C TYR A 164 -13.15 -0.78 3.01
N GLY A 165 -12.14 -1.28 2.30
CA GLY A 165 -10.77 -0.77 2.30
C GLY A 165 -10.45 0.06 1.06
N LYS A 166 -9.72 1.17 1.22
CA LYS A 166 -9.11 1.96 0.14
C LYS A 166 -7.61 2.08 0.39
N VAL A 167 -6.83 1.38 -0.44
CA VAL A 167 -5.38 1.32 -0.34
C VAL A 167 -4.75 2.39 -1.22
N ILE A 168 -3.94 3.26 -0.60
CA ILE A 168 -3.21 4.34 -1.26
C ILE A 168 -1.72 4.14 -1.01
N TYR A 169 -0.96 3.94 -2.09
CA TYR A 169 0.48 3.82 -2.05
C TYR A 169 1.16 5.14 -2.41
N MET A 170 2.24 5.45 -1.69
CA MET A 170 3.09 6.61 -1.95
C MET A 170 4.49 6.20 -2.43
N GLN A 171 4.88 4.94 -2.22
CA GLN A 171 6.20 4.43 -2.56
C GLN A 171 6.13 2.93 -2.88
N GLN A 172 6.88 2.50 -3.89
CA GLN A 172 7.08 1.07 -4.15
C GLN A 172 8.10 0.50 -3.15
N PRO A 173 7.95 -0.76 -2.69
CA PRO A 173 8.88 -1.38 -1.73
C PRO A 173 10.37 -1.26 -2.10
N ASP A 174 10.69 -1.36 -3.40
CA ASP A 174 12.07 -1.36 -3.89
C ASP A 174 12.61 0.05 -4.20
N ASP A 175 11.78 1.09 -4.09
CA ASP A 175 12.19 2.45 -4.39
C ASP A 175 13.12 2.99 -3.29
N LYS A 176 14.22 3.65 -3.69
CA LYS A 176 15.15 4.30 -2.74
C LYS A 176 14.60 5.61 -2.17
N LEU A 177 13.68 6.26 -2.89
CA LEU A 177 13.03 7.52 -2.56
C LEU A 177 11.55 7.43 -2.96
N PRO A 178 10.63 8.14 -2.29
CA PRO A 178 9.22 8.20 -2.66
C PRO A 178 9.05 9.05 -3.94
N LEU A 179 9.33 8.43 -5.08
CA LEU A 179 9.24 9.06 -6.40
C LEU A 179 7.86 8.77 -6.99
N ARG A 180 7.42 9.67 -7.89
CA ARG A 180 6.12 9.62 -8.60
C ARG A 180 4.95 10.07 -7.70
N GLN A 181 3.77 10.14 -8.31
CA GLN A 181 2.54 10.48 -7.60
C GLN A 181 2.03 9.26 -6.80
N PRO A 182 1.33 9.49 -5.68
CA PRO A 182 0.58 8.43 -5.02
C PRO A 182 -0.45 7.81 -5.97
N TYR A 183 -0.77 6.54 -5.75
CA TYR A 183 -1.74 5.81 -6.56
C TYR A 183 -2.59 4.89 -5.68
N ILE A 184 -3.80 4.59 -6.17
CA ILE A 184 -4.72 3.65 -5.52
C ILE A 184 -4.44 2.26 -6.06
N LEU A 185 -4.33 1.27 -5.17
CA LEU A 185 -4.28 -0.13 -5.58
C LEU A 185 -5.69 -0.71 -5.50
N ASP A 186 -6.22 -1.13 -6.64
CA ASP A 186 -7.41 -1.97 -6.68
C ASP A 186 -7.04 -3.42 -6.33
N VAL A 187 -7.15 -3.74 -5.04
CA VAL A 187 -6.85 -5.08 -4.50
C VAL A 187 -7.84 -6.14 -5.01
N HIS A 188 -9.07 -5.74 -5.36
CA HIS A 188 -10.09 -6.66 -5.83
C HIS A 188 -9.74 -7.26 -7.20
N SER A 189 -9.20 -6.45 -8.12
CA SER A 189 -8.83 -6.91 -9.46
C SER A 189 -7.51 -7.68 -9.52
N MET A 190 -6.73 -7.74 -8.44
CA MET A 190 -5.44 -8.42 -8.46
C MET A 190 -5.57 -9.94 -8.72
N PRO A 191 -4.58 -10.56 -9.39
CA PRO A 191 -4.57 -12.01 -9.61
C PRO A 191 -4.71 -12.79 -8.30
N ARG A 192 -5.44 -13.91 -8.34
CA ARG A 192 -5.62 -14.80 -7.18
C ARG A 192 -4.36 -15.65 -6.99
N VAL A 193 -4.06 -15.95 -5.72
CA VAL A 193 -3.02 -16.91 -5.34
C VAL A 193 -3.70 -18.07 -4.63
N ASP A 194 -3.67 -19.23 -5.27
CA ASP A 194 -4.12 -20.50 -4.68
C ASP A 194 -3.21 -20.94 -3.52
#